data_AF-A0A0D2KII6-F1
#
_entry.id   AF-A0A0D2KII6-F1
#
_cell.length_a   1.000
_cell.length_b   1.000
_cell.length_c   1.000
_cell.angle_alpha   90.00
_cell.angle_beta   90.00
_cell.angle_gamma   90.00
#
_symmetry.space_group_name_H-M   'P 1'
#
loop_
_entity.id
_entity.type
_entity.pdbx_description
1 polymer ?
#
loop_
_entity_poly.entity_id
_entity_poly.type
_entity_poly.pdbx_seq_one_letter_code
_entity_poly.pdbx_strand_id
1 'polypeptide(L)'
;MSVNVKTLMDVAQRTQMVLDRMAFEADPEAFLESCKAEQDKLTDKLLSARSRLTKVKISKQLQILISDICSRLEVDGLRGDLVVNRAAKALVAFEGRDTVTQDDVARVISSCLNHRLRKDPLDPIDSGTKVAILFRRLTDPEFVKREEEAKKKKADAEAKAAAAAPKKAGAWGGLPPAVRR
;
A
#
# COMPACT_ATOMS: atom_id res chain seq x y z
N MET A 1 6.51 -11.62 -5.66
CA MET A 1 5.32 -10.99 -5.05
C MET A 1 5.42 -11.23 -3.56
N SER A 2 5.11 -10.24 -2.74
CA SER A 2 5.13 -10.36 -1.28
C SER A 2 3.78 -9.93 -0.72
N VAL A 3 3.37 -10.55 0.38
CA VAL A 3 2.14 -10.23 1.11
C VAL A 3 2.51 -10.02 2.57
N ASN A 4 2.02 -8.93 3.16
CA ASN A 4 2.21 -8.63 4.56
C ASN A 4 1.00 -9.15 5.34
N VAL A 5 1.23 -10.08 6.26
CA VAL A 5 0.19 -10.58 7.16
C VAL A 5 0.19 -9.71 8.41
N LYS A 6 -1.00 -9.21 8.79
CA LYS A 6 -1.20 -8.47 10.04
C LYS A 6 -2.13 -9.27 10.94
N THR A 7 -1.87 -9.23 12.23
CA THR A 7 -2.78 -9.78 13.22
C THR A 7 -4.08 -8.97 13.24
N LEU A 8 -5.22 -9.65 13.21
CA LEU A 8 -6.51 -8.99 13.37
C LEU A 8 -6.60 -8.41 14.79
N MET A 9 -7.02 -7.15 14.90
CA MET A 9 -7.20 -6.45 16.17
C MET A 9 -8.67 -6.25 16.53
N ASP A 10 -9.59 -6.47 15.57
CA ASP A 10 -11.02 -6.40 15.81
C ASP A 10 -11.47 -7.53 16.74
N VAL A 11 -12.16 -7.18 17.82
CA VAL A 11 -12.54 -8.12 18.89
C VAL A 11 -13.48 -9.20 18.36
N ALA A 12 -14.47 -8.82 17.55
CA ALA A 12 -15.46 -9.77 17.05
C ALA A 12 -14.81 -10.80 16.12
N GLN A 13 -13.98 -10.36 15.18
CA GLN A 13 -13.25 -11.25 14.28
C GLN A 13 -12.25 -12.15 15.03
N ARG A 14 -11.56 -11.62 16.05
CA ARG A 14 -10.63 -12.41 16.87
C ARG A 14 -11.36 -13.50 17.67
N THR A 15 -12.50 -13.17 18.29
CA THR A 15 -13.31 -14.15 19.01
C THR A 15 -13.80 -15.24 18.05
N GLN A 16 -14.28 -14.86 16.86
CA GLN A 16 -14.71 -15.84 15.86
C GLN A 16 -13.59 -16.81 15.49
N MET A 17 -12.37 -16.32 15.23
CA MET A 17 -11.22 -17.19 14.91
C MET A 17 -10.88 -18.18 16.03
N VAL A 18 -11.02 -17.77 17.29
CA VAL A 18 -10.79 -18.67 18.44
C VAL A 18 -11.88 -19.74 18.50
N LEU A 19 -13.14 -19.35 18.30
CA LEU A 19 -14.27 -20.30 18.27
C LEU A 19 -14.15 -21.28 17.11
N ASP A 20 -13.81 -20.81 15.91
CA ASP A 20 -13.58 -21.66 14.73
C ASP A 20 -12.45 -22.66 15.00
N ARG A 21 -11.36 -22.20 15.64
CA ARG A 21 -10.24 -23.07 16.00
C ARG A 21 -10.66 -24.14 17.02
N MET A 22 -11.43 -23.77 18.04
CA MET A 22 -11.95 -24.71 19.04
C MET A 22 -12.92 -25.72 18.41
N ALA A 23 -13.78 -25.28 17.48
CA ALA A 23 -14.69 -26.16 16.76
C ALA A 23 -13.93 -27.21 15.93
N PHE A 24 -12.88 -26.78 15.22
CA PHE A 24 -12.01 -27.70 14.49
C PHE A 24 -11.27 -28.69 15.41
N GLU A 25 -10.83 -28.26 16.60
CA GLU A 25 -10.17 -29.15 17.56
C GLU A 25 -11.12 -30.16 18.20
N ALA A 26 -12.40 -29.80 18.37
CA ALA A 26 -13.42 -30.67 18.93
C ALA A 26 -13.87 -31.76 17.93
N ASP A 27 -14.12 -31.38 16.68
CA ASP A 27 -14.50 -32.29 15.61
C ASP A 27 -14.00 -31.77 14.24
N PRO A 28 -12.84 -32.24 13.76
CA PRO A 28 -12.30 -31.84 12.47
C PRO A 28 -13.19 -32.21 11.29
N GLU A 29 -13.88 -33.36 11.34
CA GLU A 29 -14.67 -33.85 10.21
C GLU A 29 -15.93 -33.01 10.03
N ALA A 30 -16.67 -32.77 11.12
CA ALA A 30 -17.85 -31.90 11.09
C ALA A 30 -17.51 -30.46 10.66
N PHE A 31 -16.37 -29.92 11.13
CA PHE A 31 -15.92 -28.59 10.72
C PHE A 31 -15.60 -28.53 9.22
N LEU A 32 -14.86 -29.52 8.69
CA LEU A 32 -14.56 -29.59 7.25
C LEU A 32 -15.83 -29.72 6.41
N GLU A 33 -16.82 -30.50 6.88
CA GLU A 33 -18.10 -30.65 6.19
C GLU A 33 -18.89 -29.34 6.18
N SER A 34 -18.82 -28.55 7.27
CA SER A 34 -19.43 -27.22 7.34
C SER A 34 -18.83 -26.21 6.35
N CYS A 35 -17.52 -26.29 6.07
CA CYS A 35 -16.82 -25.41 5.13
C CYS A 35 -16.88 -25.90 3.67
N LYS A 36 -17.30 -27.15 3.43
CA LYS A 36 -17.20 -27.80 2.12
C LYS A 36 -17.88 -27.02 1.00
N ALA A 37 -19.09 -26.51 1.25
CA ALA A 37 -19.82 -25.74 0.25
C ALA A 37 -19.10 -24.45 -0.18
N GLU A 38 -18.41 -23.77 0.74
CA GLU A 38 -17.63 -22.57 0.43
C GLU A 38 -16.33 -22.92 -0.30
N GLN A 39 -15.68 -24.02 0.10
CA GLN A 39 -14.48 -24.53 -0.54
C GLN A 39 -14.74 -24.98 -1.99
N ASP A 40 -15.86 -25.65 -2.25
CA ASP A 40 -16.27 -26.08 -3.58
C ASP A 40 -16.52 -24.85 -4.48
N LYS A 41 -17.27 -23.86 -3.98
CA LYS A 41 -17.48 -22.58 -4.69
C LYS A 41 -16.17 -21.87 -5.02
N LEU A 42 -15.21 -21.84 -4.10
CA LEU A 42 -13.90 -21.25 -4.35
C LEU A 42 -13.11 -22.04 -5.40
N THR A 43 -13.18 -23.38 -5.35
CA THR A 43 -12.52 -24.27 -6.30
C THR A 43 -13.05 -24.06 -7.72
N ASP A 44 -14.38 -24.02 -7.88
CA ASP A 44 -15.03 -23.73 -9.16
C ASP A 44 -14.64 -22.35 -9.69
N LYS A 45 -14.58 -21.35 -8.80
CA LYS A 45 -14.12 -20.00 -9.15
C LYS A 45 -12.68 -20.02 -9.66
N LEU A 46 -11.78 -20.77 -9.03
CA LEU A 46 -10.38 -20.89 -9.49
C LEU A 46 -10.26 -21.62 -10.83
N LEU A 47 -11.02 -22.70 -11.04
CA LEU A 47 -11.02 -23.43 -12.31
C LEU A 47 -11.53 -22.55 -13.46
N SER A 48 -12.63 -21.83 -13.23
CA SER A 48 -13.18 -20.90 -14.22
C SER A 48 -12.17 -19.77 -14.53
N ALA A 49 -11.51 -19.21 -13.52
CA ALA A 49 -10.49 -18.18 -13.68
C ALA A 49 -9.30 -18.66 -14.52
N ARG A 50 -8.80 -19.88 -14.27
CA ARG A 50 -7.70 -20.46 -15.05
C ARG A 50 -8.05 -20.59 -16.52
N SER A 51 -9.27 -21.01 -16.84
CA SER A 51 -9.74 -21.11 -18.23
C SER A 51 -9.91 -19.75 -18.91
N ARG A 52 -10.32 -18.72 -18.16
CA ARG A 52 -10.55 -17.36 -18.64
C ARG A 52 -9.27 -16.56 -18.84
N LEU A 53 -8.20 -16.89 -18.10
CA LEU A 53 -6.95 -16.12 -18.07
C LEU A 53 -6.37 -15.81 -19.46
N THR A 54 -6.49 -16.74 -20.41
CA THR A 54 -6.00 -16.58 -21.79
C THR A 54 -6.77 -15.52 -22.58
N LYS A 55 -8.03 -15.25 -22.20
CA LYS A 55 -8.91 -14.27 -22.85
C LYS A 55 -8.77 -12.86 -22.27
N VAL A 56 -8.17 -12.72 -21.08
CA VAL A 56 -8.09 -11.41 -20.40
C VAL A 56 -7.13 -10.46 -21.11
N LYS A 57 -7.66 -9.28 -21.44
CA LYS A 57 -6.95 -8.21 -22.15
C LYS A 57 -6.58 -7.08 -21.20
N ILE A 58 -5.39 -6.52 -21.42
CA ILE A 58 -4.92 -5.29 -20.78
C ILE A 58 -4.64 -4.27 -21.88
N SER A 59 -5.07 -3.03 -21.67
CA SER A 59 -4.86 -1.97 -22.65
C SER A 59 -3.40 -1.53 -22.69
N LYS A 60 -2.93 -1.06 -23.85
CA LYS A 60 -1.56 -0.54 -24.02
C LYS A 60 -1.27 0.63 -23.07
N GLN A 61 -2.27 1.48 -22.80
CA GLN A 61 -2.14 2.60 -21.86
C GLN A 61 -1.83 2.12 -20.44
N LEU A 62 -2.50 1.08 -19.96
CA LEU A 62 -2.22 0.49 -18.64
C LEU A 62 -0.84 -0.17 -18.60
N GLN A 63 -0.40 -0.79 -19.70
CA GLN A 63 0.95 -1.36 -19.77
C GLN A 63 2.03 -0.27 -19.68
N ILE A 64 1.84 0.85 -20.38
CA ILE A 64 2.73 2.01 -20.30
C ILE A 64 2.75 2.57 -18.89
N LEU A 65 1.59 2.70 -18.23
CA LEU A 65 1.49 3.16 -16.84
C LEU A 65 2.26 2.25 -15.89
N ILE A 66 2.15 0.92 -16.04
CA ILE A 66 2.90 -0.04 -15.23
C ILE A 66 4.41 0.18 -15.39
N SER A 67 4.88 0.35 -16.62
CA SER A 67 6.30 0.58 -16.89
C SER A 67 6.80 1.95 -16.41
N ASP A 68 5.99 3.00 -16.50
CA ASP A 68 6.31 4.32 -15.91
C ASP A 68 6.50 4.21 -14.40
N ILE A 69 5.62 3.46 -13.72
CA ILE A 69 5.74 3.22 -12.27
C ILE A 69 6.99 2.42 -11.92
N CYS A 70 7.25 1.31 -12.62
CA CYS A 70 8.47 0.51 -12.39
C CYS A 70 9.75 1.34 -12.60
N SER A 71 9.76 2.20 -13.62
CA SER A 71 10.89 3.10 -13.92
C SER A 71 11.09 4.14 -12.82
N ARG A 72 10.03 4.81 -12.37
CA ARG A 72 10.10 5.83 -11.29
C ARG A 72 10.46 5.25 -9.92
N LEU A 73 10.16 3.97 -9.70
CA LEU A 73 10.55 3.25 -8.48
C LEU A 73 11.95 2.62 -8.58
N GLU A 74 12.65 2.82 -9.69
CA GLU A 74 13.99 2.27 -9.94
C GLU A 74 14.06 0.76 -9.70
N VAL A 75 12.99 0.05 -10.12
CA VAL A 75 12.92 -1.41 -9.98
C VAL A 75 13.93 -2.05 -10.92
N ASP A 76 14.74 -2.96 -10.38
CA ASP A 76 15.75 -3.65 -11.17
C ASP A 76 15.14 -4.66 -12.16
N GLY A 77 15.47 -4.45 -13.43
CA GLY A 77 15.03 -5.26 -14.57
C GLY A 77 13.51 -5.25 -14.83
N LEU A 78 13.09 -6.04 -15.82
CA LEU A 78 11.71 -6.08 -16.32
C LEU A 78 10.79 -7.06 -15.58
N ARG A 79 11.30 -7.71 -14.54
CA ARG A 79 10.54 -8.71 -13.77
C ARG A 79 9.39 -8.05 -13.00
N GLY A 80 9.52 -6.79 -12.61
CA GLY A 80 8.42 -6.03 -11.97
C GLY A 80 7.23 -5.89 -12.90
N ASP A 81 7.46 -5.34 -14.08
CA ASP A 81 6.48 -5.09 -15.13
C ASP A 81 5.69 -6.36 -15.50
N LEU A 82 6.43 -7.45 -15.76
CA LEU A 82 5.84 -8.73 -16.16
C LEU A 82 4.93 -9.30 -15.07
N VAL A 83 5.34 -9.21 -13.81
CA VAL A 83 4.58 -9.73 -12.67
C VAL A 83 3.31 -8.90 -12.44
N VAL A 84 3.39 -7.57 -12.51
CA VAL A 84 2.22 -6.70 -12.36
C VAL A 84 1.18 -6.98 -13.46
N ASN A 85 1.63 -7.10 -14.72
CA ASN A 85 0.76 -7.45 -15.84
C ASN A 85 0.04 -8.80 -15.63
N ARG A 86 0.79 -9.83 -15.22
CA ARG A 86 0.23 -11.17 -14.98
C ARG A 86 -0.72 -11.17 -13.78
N ALA A 87 -0.39 -10.46 -12.71
CA ALA A 87 -1.21 -10.36 -11.51
C ALA A 87 -2.53 -9.65 -11.79
N ALA A 88 -2.51 -8.55 -12.53
CA ALA A 88 -3.72 -7.81 -12.91
C ALA A 88 -4.65 -8.68 -13.77
N LYS A 89 -4.10 -9.42 -14.75
CA LYS A 89 -4.88 -10.39 -15.54
C LYS A 89 -5.47 -11.52 -14.68
N ALA A 90 -4.68 -12.06 -13.75
CA ALA A 90 -5.14 -13.12 -12.86
C ALA A 90 -6.27 -12.65 -11.93
N LEU A 91 -6.19 -11.44 -11.38
CA LEU A 91 -7.23 -10.85 -10.55
C LEU A 91 -8.54 -10.70 -11.33
N VAL A 92 -8.46 -10.16 -12.54
CA VAL A 92 -9.62 -9.93 -13.41
C VAL A 92 -10.25 -11.25 -13.86
N ALA A 93 -9.43 -12.25 -14.19
CA ALA A 93 -9.90 -13.61 -14.48
C ALA A 93 -10.60 -14.24 -13.27
N PHE A 94 -10.04 -14.06 -12.07
CA PHE A 94 -10.62 -14.55 -10.82
C PHE A 94 -11.97 -13.89 -10.50
N GLU A 95 -12.16 -12.64 -10.90
CA GLU A 95 -13.43 -11.92 -10.77
C GLU A 95 -14.40 -12.17 -11.93
N GLY A 96 -14.06 -13.05 -12.88
CA GLY A 96 -14.93 -13.42 -13.99
C GLY A 96 -15.05 -12.35 -15.09
N ARG A 97 -14.17 -11.34 -15.09
CA ARG A 97 -14.11 -10.27 -16.10
C ARG A 97 -13.02 -10.56 -17.15
N ASP A 98 -13.09 -9.87 -18.28
CA ASP A 98 -12.16 -10.06 -19.41
C ASP A 98 -11.26 -8.84 -19.71
N THR A 99 -11.50 -7.72 -19.04
CA THR A 99 -10.78 -6.46 -19.28
C THR A 99 -10.20 -5.91 -17.98
N VAL A 100 -8.88 -5.69 -17.99
CA VAL A 100 -8.17 -5.06 -16.88
C VAL A 100 -8.46 -3.57 -16.82
N THR A 101 -8.81 -3.09 -15.63
CA THR A 101 -9.01 -1.68 -15.33
C THR A 101 -7.83 -1.12 -14.51
N GLN A 102 -7.80 0.20 -14.34
CA GLN A 102 -6.80 0.86 -13.51
C GLN A 102 -6.88 0.43 -12.04
N ASP A 103 -8.10 0.23 -11.51
CA ASP A 103 -8.31 -0.21 -10.12
C ASP A 103 -7.72 -1.61 -9.86
N ASP A 104 -7.82 -2.50 -10.85
CA ASP A 104 -7.23 -3.83 -10.79
C ASP A 104 -5.71 -3.78 -10.63
N VAL A 105 -5.06 -2.87 -11.36
CA VAL A 105 -3.62 -2.63 -11.24
C VAL A 105 -3.31 -2.05 -9.85
N ALA A 106 -4.10 -1.09 -9.37
CA ALA A 106 -3.93 -0.48 -8.06
C ALA A 106 -3.94 -1.52 -6.92
N ARG A 107 -4.82 -2.52 -7.01
CA ARG A 107 -4.98 -3.58 -6.01
C ARG A 107 -3.80 -4.55 -5.94
N VAL A 108 -3.10 -4.80 -7.06
CA VAL A 108 -2.03 -5.80 -7.12
C VAL A 108 -0.62 -5.20 -7.09
N ILE A 109 -0.45 -3.95 -7.52
CA ILE A 109 0.87 -3.37 -7.79
C ILE A 109 1.75 -3.29 -6.54
N SER A 110 1.20 -2.91 -5.38
CA SER A 110 1.95 -2.86 -4.13
C SER A 110 2.51 -4.23 -3.74
N SER A 111 1.71 -5.31 -3.81
CA SER A 111 2.18 -6.67 -3.52
C SER A 111 3.22 -7.17 -4.55
N CYS A 112 3.14 -6.69 -5.79
CA CYS A 112 4.09 -7.03 -6.85
C CYS A 112 5.45 -6.33 -6.69
N LEU A 113 5.47 -5.09 -6.20
CA LEU A 113 6.67 -4.25 -6.21
C LEU A 113 7.31 -4.04 -4.84
N ASN A 114 6.59 -4.15 -3.72
CA ASN A 114 7.09 -3.83 -2.37
C ASN A 114 8.49 -4.42 -2.07
N HIS A 115 8.67 -5.74 -2.29
CA HIS A 115 9.94 -6.47 -2.10
C HIS A 115 11.02 -6.20 -3.16
N ARG A 116 10.74 -5.35 -4.14
CA ARG A 116 11.67 -4.98 -5.22
C ARG A 116 12.24 -3.57 -5.06
N LEU A 117 11.70 -2.78 -4.13
CA LEU A 117 12.22 -1.45 -3.83
C LEU A 117 13.48 -1.57 -2.96
N ARG A 118 14.50 -0.79 -3.30
CA ARG A 118 15.63 -0.57 -2.40
C ARG A 118 15.14 0.28 -1.22
N LYS A 119 15.31 -0.23 0.00
CA LYS A 119 14.85 0.44 1.21
C LYS A 119 16.01 1.23 1.81
N ASP A 120 15.86 2.56 1.86
CA ASP A 120 16.71 3.40 2.71
C ASP A 120 16.31 3.15 4.18
N PRO A 121 17.25 2.77 5.07
CA PRO A 121 16.99 2.57 6.49
C PRO A 121 16.37 3.79 7.19
N LEU A 122 16.61 5.00 6.67
CA LEU A 122 16.12 6.25 7.25
C LEU A 122 14.73 6.66 6.74
N ASP A 123 14.17 5.93 5.77
CA ASP A 123 12.87 6.29 5.23
C ASP A 123 11.73 5.88 6.17
N PRO A 124 10.90 6.82 6.65
CA PRO A 124 9.81 6.52 7.57
C PRO A 124 8.64 5.78 6.89
N ILE A 125 8.60 5.72 5.55
CA ILE A 125 7.48 5.17 4.79
C ILE A 125 7.79 3.73 4.36
N ASP A 126 6.83 2.82 4.61
CA ASP A 126 6.90 1.46 4.10
C ASP A 126 6.87 1.43 2.56
N SER A 127 7.69 0.55 1.98
CA SER A 127 7.82 0.37 0.53
C SER A 127 6.48 0.09 -0.16
N GLY A 128 5.58 -0.69 0.44
CA GLY A 128 4.24 -0.94 -0.13
C GLY A 128 3.36 0.32 -0.18
N THR A 129 3.53 1.20 0.80
CA THR A 129 2.82 2.49 0.87
C THR A 129 3.38 3.48 -0.15
N LYS A 130 4.70 3.52 -0.34
CA LYS A 130 5.33 4.34 -1.38
C LYS A 130 4.81 4.00 -2.78
N VAL A 131 4.71 2.70 -3.10
CA VAL A 131 4.16 2.23 -4.38
C VAL A 131 2.72 2.73 -4.57
N ALA A 132 1.88 2.60 -3.54
CA ALA A 132 0.49 3.03 -3.59
C ALA A 132 0.34 4.55 -3.76
N ILE A 133 1.17 5.34 -3.06
CA ILE A 133 1.18 6.81 -3.19
C ILE A 133 1.60 7.21 -4.60
N LEU A 134 2.68 6.62 -5.13
CA LEU A 134 3.15 6.93 -6.48
C LEU A 134 2.10 6.56 -7.54
N PHE A 135 1.48 5.38 -7.40
CA PHE A 135 0.39 4.97 -8.29
C PHE A 135 -0.73 6.02 -8.29
N ARG A 136 -1.19 6.45 -7.11
CA ARG A 136 -2.25 7.47 -6.99
C ARG A 136 -1.83 8.81 -7.61
N ARG A 137 -0.61 9.28 -7.38
CA ARG A 137 -0.12 10.54 -7.97
C ARG A 137 -0.17 10.56 -9.50
N LEU A 138 0.06 9.42 -10.15
CA LEU A 138 0.03 9.31 -11.61
C LEU A 138 -1.37 9.13 -12.19
N THR A 139 -2.31 8.68 -11.36
CA THR A 139 -3.61 8.20 -11.83
C THR A 139 -4.81 9.01 -11.33
N ASP A 140 -4.63 9.79 -10.26
CA ASP A 140 -5.66 10.61 -9.63
C ASP A 140 -5.20 12.08 -9.56
N PRO A 141 -5.64 12.94 -10.49
CA PRO A 141 -5.33 14.36 -10.48
C PRO A 141 -5.85 15.11 -9.25
N GLU A 142 -6.94 14.64 -8.63
CA GLU A 142 -7.47 15.28 -7.41
C GLU A 142 -6.56 15.01 -6.22
N PHE A 143 -5.96 13.83 -6.15
CA PHE A 143 -4.98 13.50 -5.11
C PHE A 143 -3.81 14.49 -5.11
N VAL A 144 -3.29 14.86 -6.29
CA VAL A 144 -2.21 15.83 -6.43
C VAL A 144 -2.63 17.21 -5.93
N LYS A 145 -3.81 17.70 -6.34
CA LYS A 145 -4.36 18.99 -5.87
C LYS A 145 -4.48 19.04 -4.35
N ARG A 146 -5.03 17.99 -3.73
CA ARG A 146 -5.17 17.90 -2.27
C ARG A 146 -3.80 17.87 -1.57
N GLU A 147 -2.81 17.21 -2.15
CA GLU A 147 -1.44 17.18 -1.62
C GLU A 147 -0.77 18.56 -1.68
N GLU A 148 -0.96 19.30 -2.79
CA GLU A 148 -0.46 20.67 -2.96
C GLU A 148 -1.13 21.66 -1.99
N GLU A 149 -2.46 21.57 -1.83
CA GLU A 149 -3.21 22.37 -0.86
C GLU A 149 -2.74 22.10 0.58
N ALA A 150 -2.49 20.83 0.92
CA ALA A 150 -1.96 20.44 2.23
C ALA A 150 -0.56 21.00 2.47
N LYS A 151 0.33 20.94 1.45
CA LYS A 151 1.68 21.54 1.51
C LYS A 151 1.61 23.05 1.70
N LYS A 152 0.72 23.74 0.97
CA LYS A 152 0.52 25.19 1.11
C LYS A 152 0.04 25.57 2.51
N LYS A 153 -0.97 24.87 3.04
CA LYS A 153 -1.46 25.08 4.42
C LYS A 153 -0.37 24.83 5.47
N LYS A 154 0.49 23.82 5.26
CA LYS A 154 1.59 23.51 6.17
C LYS A 154 2.68 24.57 6.13
N ALA A 155 3.05 25.06 4.94
CA ALA A 155 3.98 26.16 4.77
C ALA A 155 3.46 27.46 5.39
N ASP A 156 2.17 27.77 5.19
CA ASP A 156 1.53 28.95 5.79
C ASP A 156 1.47 28.85 7.33
N ALA A 157 1.26 27.64 7.87
CA ALA A 157 1.28 27.38 9.31
C ALA A 157 2.69 27.47 9.91
N GLU A 158 3.70 26.92 9.24
CA GLU A 158 5.11 27.02 9.64
C GLU A 158 5.61 28.47 9.57
N ALA A 159 5.23 29.23 8.53
CA ALA A 159 5.53 30.65 8.41
C ALA A 159 4.87 31.48 9.53
N LYS A 160 3.60 31.19 9.87
CA LYS A 160 2.93 31.82 11.02
C LYS A 160 3.56 31.46 12.36
N ALA A 161 3.96 30.19 12.55
CA ALA A 161 4.64 29.75 13.76
C ALA A 161 6.03 30.39 13.92
N ALA A 162 6.78 30.53 12.83
CA ALA A 162 8.06 31.21 12.82
C ALA A 162 7.93 32.73 13.10
N ALA A 163 6.88 33.38 12.60
CA ALA A 163 6.59 34.78 12.87
C ALA A 163 6.12 35.06 14.31
N ALA A 164 5.55 34.06 14.99
CA ALA A 164 5.10 34.14 16.38
C ALA A 164 6.17 33.75 17.41
N ALA A 165 7.38 33.34 16.98
CA ALA A 165 8.49 33.04 17.89
C ALA A 165 8.96 34.33 18.60
N PRO A 166 9.10 34.35 19.94
CA PRO A 166 9.47 35.55 20.67
C PRO A 166 10.88 36.00 20.28
N LYS A 167 11.03 37.28 19.90
CA LYS A 167 12.34 37.90 19.72
C LYS A 167 13.09 37.80 21.06
N LYS A 168 14.22 37.08 21.11
CA LYS A 168 15.13 37.15 22.26
C LYS A 168 15.45 38.63 22.51
N ALA A 169 14.96 39.16 23.63
CA ALA A 169 15.34 40.47 24.12
C ALA A 169 16.86 40.47 24.36
N GLY A 170 17.52 41.50 23.85
CA GLY A 170 18.96 41.66 23.89
C GLY A 170 19.52 41.85 25.31
N ALA A 171 20.83 41.68 25.36
CA ALA A 171 21.81 42.01 26.41
C ALA A 171 21.44 43.15 27.37
N TRP A 172 21.92 43.03 28.63
CA TRP A 172 22.42 44.05 29.59
C TRP A 172 22.81 43.25 30.88
N GLY A 173 23.95 43.37 31.55
CA GLY A 173 25.13 44.22 31.39
C GLY A 173 26.33 43.59 32.12
N GLY A 174 27.53 44.08 31.80
CA GLY A 174 28.78 43.59 32.39
C GLY A 174 28.89 43.91 33.89
N LEU A 175 29.40 42.94 34.66
CA LEU A 175 29.95 43.21 35.99
C LEU A 175 31.42 43.65 35.85
N PRO A 176 31.84 44.74 36.52
CA PRO A 176 33.26 45.10 36.59
C PRO A 176 34.05 44.13 37.49
N PRO A 177 35.37 43.95 37.28
CA PRO A 177 36.18 43.05 38.10
C PRO A 177 36.41 43.63 39.50
N ALA A 178 36.04 42.87 40.53
CA ALA A 178 36.35 43.21 41.91
C ALA A 178 37.84 42.92 42.20
N VAL A 179 38.58 43.98 42.50
CA VAL A 179 39.93 43.92 43.08
C VAL A 179 39.82 43.37 44.51
N ARG A 180 40.61 42.36 44.87
CA ARG A 180 40.93 42.04 46.27
C ARG A 180 42.45 42.02 46.46
N ARG A 181 42.85 42.62 47.58
CA ARG A 181 44.20 42.77 48.12
C ARG A 181 44.85 41.43 48.44
#